data_AF-A0AAD5DX71-F1
#
_entry.id   AF-A0AAD5DX71-F1
#
_cell.length_a   1.000
_cell.length_b   1.000
_cell.length_c   1.000
_cell.angle_alpha   90.00
_cell.angle_beta   90.00
_cell.angle_gamma   90.00
#
_symmetry.space_group_name_H-M   'P 1'
#
loop_
_entity.id
_entity.type
_entity.pdbx_description
1 polymer ?
#
loop_
_entity_poly.entity_id
_entity_poly.type
_entity_poly.pdbx_seq_one_letter_code
_entity_poly.pdbx_strand_id
1 'polypeptide(L)'
;MADIEQELTAYAERRAGGRSTQAALLVANAAQAYRAAVRVLQRHGAGSNKFWRALEAVSGAVDGILYGLQGEPDYYFGARQYAEFVLPALQAAGTARAFPAGEQIAFVGDFVVHTHCEDLSLAQQLAGVRELCRHLALIERERGSQAQRTMHLCLLNSLAKVGFVSTARSLNGTRDDFGRQVHPEVELEAARGGALHSTLRLLSSPSGPTLLGVPTNGDTESHVLYIAQRMAKALAHPSQKEAGAQLCDWVLQQPIILQKLHTRLQRPALEHPVNGAFTYLLVCYLGCCGENLAEQIRSGGLLRTLEQRFQELWGSPYDDLVRESMTARTRLRVMLDISDAPDSQRGPGQPQQAQQSQQPPASREQLQALPVRELKARLAAAGIDSSGCAEKRELVDLLLQSSGGSGGGGGGRGQRQAAGDPANAAGAVQQRARHSKQCLQCGASCGPEGRKLKLCAGCRLVHFCSVDCQRAAWPGHREACQAAAGDAAEA
;
A
#
# COMPACT_ATOMS: atom_id res chain seq x y z
N MET A 1 -0.95 -36.70 8.03
CA MET A 1 -1.18 -36.18 9.41
C MET A 1 0.06 -36.17 10.28
N ALA A 2 1.01 -37.12 10.19
CA ALA A 2 2.35 -36.97 10.81
C ALA A 2 3.15 -35.79 10.20
N ASP A 3 2.82 -35.45 8.95
CA ASP A 3 3.40 -34.40 8.12
C ASP A 3 3.33 -32.97 8.72
N ILE A 4 2.17 -32.54 9.25
CA ILE A 4 2.00 -31.15 9.71
C ILE A 4 2.90 -30.81 10.89
N GLU A 5 3.13 -31.77 11.79
CA GLU A 5 3.99 -31.55 12.95
C GLU A 5 5.46 -31.44 12.51
N GLN A 6 5.86 -32.21 11.50
CA GLN A 6 7.19 -32.11 10.90
C GLN A 6 7.38 -30.78 10.16
N GLU A 7 6.40 -30.32 9.39
CA GLU A 7 6.45 -29.03 8.69
C GLU A 7 6.51 -27.85 9.67
N LEU A 8 5.64 -27.84 10.69
CA LEU A 8 5.66 -26.82 11.75
C LEU A 8 6.95 -26.88 12.58
N THR A 9 7.50 -28.08 12.81
CA THR A 9 8.82 -28.24 13.46
C THR A 9 9.92 -27.63 12.61
N ALA A 10 9.98 -27.98 11.32
CA ALA A 10 10.97 -27.43 10.40
C ALA A 10 10.88 -25.89 10.30
N TYR A 11 9.66 -25.36 10.31
CA TYR A 11 9.40 -23.92 10.38
C TYR A 11 9.95 -23.30 11.68
N ALA A 12 9.60 -23.85 12.84
CA ALA A 12 10.05 -23.34 14.13
C ALA A 12 11.58 -23.45 14.29
N GLU A 13 12.19 -24.53 13.80
CA GLU A 13 13.64 -24.73 13.79
C GLU A 13 14.35 -23.64 12.98
N ARG A 14 13.82 -23.25 11.81
CA ARG A 14 14.37 -22.15 10.99
C ARG A 14 14.32 -20.80 11.72
N ARG A 15 13.27 -20.53 12.49
CA ARG A 15 13.09 -19.23 13.18
C ARG A 15 13.85 -19.13 14.50
N ALA A 16 13.85 -20.18 15.29
CA ALA A 16 14.45 -20.16 16.62
C ALA A 16 15.96 -20.50 16.63
N GLY A 17 16.57 -20.79 15.47
CA GLY A 17 17.97 -21.21 15.40
C GLY A 17 18.23 -22.56 16.09
N GLY A 18 17.19 -23.38 16.28
CA GLY A 18 17.28 -24.67 16.97
C GLY A 18 16.04 -25.06 17.80
N ARG A 19 16.09 -26.25 18.39
CA ARG A 19 14.99 -26.90 19.14
C ARG A 19 14.89 -26.37 20.57
N SER A 20 14.29 -25.20 20.76
CA SER A 20 13.93 -24.77 22.12
C SER A 20 12.71 -25.56 22.62
N THR A 21 12.63 -25.81 23.93
CA THR A 21 11.45 -26.45 24.56
C THR A 21 10.18 -25.65 24.30
N GLN A 22 10.28 -24.32 24.25
CA GLN A 22 9.17 -23.44 23.93
C GLN A 22 8.69 -23.63 22.49
N ALA A 23 9.61 -23.70 21.51
CA ALA A 23 9.28 -23.95 20.12
C ALA A 23 8.57 -25.30 19.94
N ALA A 24 9.08 -26.35 20.58
CA ALA A 24 8.46 -27.68 20.56
C ALA A 24 7.03 -27.65 21.13
N LEU A 25 6.81 -26.94 22.24
CA LEU A 25 5.48 -26.79 22.83
C LEU A 25 4.50 -26.04 21.90
N LEU A 26 4.94 -24.93 21.31
CA LEU A 26 4.13 -24.15 20.38
C LEU A 26 3.75 -24.96 19.13
N VAL A 27 4.72 -25.70 18.57
CA VAL A 27 4.49 -26.60 17.44
C VAL A 27 3.51 -27.72 17.80
N ALA A 28 3.68 -28.37 18.95
CA ALA A 28 2.78 -29.43 19.40
C ALA A 28 1.34 -28.91 19.58
N ASN A 29 1.18 -27.71 20.16
CA ASN A 29 -0.12 -27.06 20.33
C ASN A 29 -0.78 -26.74 18.98
N ALA A 30 -0.05 -26.13 18.05
CA ALA A 30 -0.56 -25.83 16.71
C ALA A 30 -0.92 -27.08 15.92
N ALA A 31 -0.07 -28.11 15.95
CA ALA A 31 -0.34 -29.40 15.32
C ALA A 31 -1.58 -30.08 15.93
N GLN A 32 -1.75 -30.02 17.26
CA GLN A 32 -2.95 -30.54 17.93
C GLN A 32 -4.21 -29.78 17.51
N ALA A 33 -4.18 -28.44 17.51
CA ALA A 33 -5.29 -27.61 17.07
C ALA A 33 -5.67 -27.90 15.61
N TYR A 34 -4.68 -27.98 14.71
CA TYR A 34 -4.90 -28.31 13.30
C TYR A 34 -5.56 -29.69 13.13
N ARG A 35 -5.03 -30.72 13.80
CA ARG A 35 -5.61 -32.08 13.77
C ARG A 35 -7.05 -32.09 14.29
N ALA A 36 -7.35 -31.31 15.33
CA ALA A 36 -8.70 -31.18 15.85
C ALA A 36 -9.63 -30.50 14.82
N ALA A 37 -9.18 -29.41 14.19
CA ALA A 37 -9.95 -28.68 13.20
C ALA A 37 -10.23 -29.52 11.94
N VAL A 38 -9.25 -30.28 11.44
CA VAL A 38 -9.47 -31.22 10.32
C VAL A 38 -10.48 -32.32 10.67
N ARG A 39 -10.43 -32.89 11.87
CA ARG A 39 -11.45 -33.87 12.30
C ARG A 39 -12.85 -33.26 12.39
N VAL A 40 -12.95 -32.02 12.86
CA VAL A 40 -14.22 -31.28 12.91
C VAL A 40 -14.72 -30.99 11.50
N LEU A 41 -13.85 -30.56 10.58
CA LEU A 41 -14.16 -30.35 9.17
C LEU A 41 -14.71 -31.63 8.53
N GLN A 42 -14.05 -32.77 8.71
CA GLN A 42 -14.49 -34.06 8.17
C GLN A 42 -15.83 -34.53 8.73
N ARG A 43 -16.11 -34.27 10.02
CA ARG A 43 -17.34 -34.73 10.68
C ARG A 43 -18.54 -33.81 10.50
N HIS A 44 -18.31 -32.50 10.42
CA HIS A 44 -19.36 -31.49 10.49
C HIS A 44 -19.42 -30.57 9.27
N GLY A 45 -18.41 -30.61 8.39
CA GLY A 45 -18.31 -29.72 7.25
C GLY A 45 -17.85 -28.30 7.60
N ALA A 46 -17.39 -27.58 6.59
CA ALA A 46 -16.81 -26.24 6.72
C ALA A 46 -17.86 -25.15 7.04
N GLY A 47 -19.15 -25.40 6.79
CA GLY A 47 -20.24 -24.49 7.17
C GLY A 47 -20.65 -24.58 8.64
N SER A 48 -20.06 -25.50 9.43
CA SER A 48 -20.48 -25.72 10.81
C SER A 48 -19.83 -24.74 11.79
N ASN A 49 -20.58 -24.27 12.79
CA ASN A 49 -20.04 -23.40 13.85
C ASN A 49 -18.89 -24.09 14.64
N LYS A 50 -18.93 -25.43 14.73
CA LYS A 50 -17.86 -26.20 15.37
C LYS A 50 -16.54 -26.05 14.60
N PHE A 51 -16.59 -26.06 13.27
CA PHE A 51 -15.42 -25.86 12.43
C PHE A 51 -14.81 -24.48 12.65
N TRP A 52 -15.62 -23.42 12.63
CA TRP A 52 -15.14 -22.05 12.84
C TRP A 52 -14.51 -21.82 14.21
N ARG A 53 -15.05 -22.40 15.29
CA ARG A 53 -14.39 -22.39 16.61
C ARG A 53 -13.06 -23.15 16.61
N ALA A 54 -12.99 -24.26 15.89
CA ALA A 54 -11.74 -25.01 15.77
C ALA A 54 -10.71 -24.25 14.93
N LEU A 55 -11.17 -23.50 13.91
CA LEU A 55 -10.35 -22.63 13.07
C LEU A 55 -9.76 -21.46 13.90
N GLU A 56 -10.57 -20.81 14.74
CA GLU A 56 -10.10 -19.79 15.68
C GLU A 56 -9.01 -20.34 16.63
N ALA A 57 -9.19 -21.57 17.13
CA ALA A 57 -8.17 -22.23 17.94
C ALA A 57 -6.87 -22.52 17.15
N VAL A 58 -6.97 -22.83 15.86
CA VAL A 58 -5.80 -22.96 14.98
C VAL A 58 -5.10 -21.60 14.82
N SER A 59 -5.86 -20.53 14.54
CA SER A 59 -5.33 -19.17 14.41
C SER A 59 -4.51 -18.78 15.65
N GLY A 60 -5.11 -18.87 16.84
CA GLY A 60 -4.42 -18.51 18.07
C GLY A 60 -3.21 -19.39 18.40
N ALA A 61 -3.24 -20.68 18.01
CA ALA A 61 -2.09 -21.56 18.19
C ALA A 61 -0.93 -21.20 17.24
N VAL A 62 -1.24 -20.81 16.00
CA VAL A 62 -0.22 -20.38 15.05
C VAL A 62 0.32 -18.99 15.39
N ASP A 63 -0.51 -18.05 15.87
CA ASP A 63 -0.05 -16.76 16.39
C ASP A 63 1.03 -16.93 17.47
N GLY A 64 0.87 -17.97 18.30
CA GLY A 64 1.89 -18.36 19.27
C GLY A 64 3.25 -18.68 18.63
N ILE A 65 3.27 -19.35 17.47
CA ILE A 65 4.50 -19.61 16.70
C ILE A 65 5.00 -18.31 16.03
N LEU A 66 4.10 -17.56 15.37
CA LEU A 66 4.45 -16.38 14.59
C LEU A 66 5.08 -15.28 15.44
N TYR A 67 4.53 -15.04 16.62
CA TYR A 67 4.91 -13.93 17.49
C TYR A 67 5.67 -14.38 18.74
N GLY A 68 5.63 -15.67 19.09
CA GLY A 68 6.33 -16.22 20.25
C GLY A 68 7.77 -16.64 20.00
N LEU A 69 8.22 -16.70 18.74
CA LEU A 69 9.59 -17.03 18.35
C LEU A 69 10.32 -15.79 17.79
N GLN A 70 11.64 -15.74 17.95
CA GLN A 70 12.46 -14.68 17.36
C GLN A 70 12.47 -14.75 15.82
N GLY A 71 12.82 -13.62 15.18
CA GLY A 71 12.80 -13.46 13.72
C GLY A 71 11.50 -12.83 13.20
N GLU A 72 11.47 -12.51 11.90
CA GLU A 72 10.31 -11.93 11.24
C GLU A 72 9.30 -13.03 10.89
N PRO A 73 7.99 -12.88 11.21
CA PRO A 73 6.96 -13.86 10.84
C PRO A 73 6.91 -14.09 9.34
N ASP A 74 6.83 -15.36 8.93
CA ASP A 74 6.82 -15.85 7.55
C ASP A 74 5.74 -16.93 7.35
N TYR A 75 5.73 -17.58 6.18
CA TYR A 75 4.65 -18.46 5.71
C TYR A 75 4.81 -19.88 6.25
N TYR A 76 3.70 -20.58 6.48
CA TYR A 76 3.72 -21.90 7.12
C TYR A 76 2.69 -22.90 6.59
N PHE A 77 1.74 -22.52 5.74
CA PHE A 77 0.89 -23.49 5.04
C PHE A 77 1.47 -23.83 3.68
N GLY A 78 1.81 -25.10 3.46
CA GLY A 78 2.12 -25.63 2.14
C GLY A 78 0.87 -25.94 1.33
N ALA A 79 1.08 -26.49 0.13
CA ALA A 79 -0.01 -26.82 -0.80
C ALA A 79 -1.01 -27.83 -0.26
N ARG A 80 -0.54 -28.75 0.60
CA ARG A 80 -1.40 -29.75 1.25
C ARG A 80 -2.38 -29.10 2.21
N GLN A 81 -1.89 -28.29 3.15
CA GLN A 81 -2.73 -27.60 4.14
C GLN A 81 -3.68 -26.63 3.45
N TYR A 82 -3.23 -25.99 2.37
CA TYR A 82 -4.10 -25.18 1.56
C TYR A 82 -5.30 -25.97 1.02
N ALA A 83 -5.06 -27.15 0.42
CA ALA A 83 -6.14 -28.01 -0.10
C ALA A 83 -7.02 -28.62 1.00
N GLU A 84 -6.42 -29.15 2.06
CA GLU A 84 -7.13 -29.87 3.12
C GLU A 84 -7.93 -28.95 4.05
N PHE A 85 -7.51 -27.68 4.17
CA PHE A 85 -7.97 -26.79 5.24
C PHE A 85 -8.34 -25.37 4.77
N VAL A 86 -7.41 -24.65 4.16
CA VAL A 86 -7.61 -23.21 3.82
C VAL A 86 -8.68 -23.05 2.74
N LEU A 87 -8.62 -23.84 1.66
CA LEU A 87 -9.58 -23.74 0.56
C LEU A 87 -11.00 -24.13 0.99
N PRO A 88 -11.25 -25.22 1.74
CA PRO A 88 -12.57 -25.49 2.30
C PRO A 88 -13.10 -24.37 3.21
N ALA A 89 -12.24 -23.78 4.04
CA ALA A 89 -12.63 -22.65 4.89
C ALA A 89 -13.03 -21.43 4.03
N LEU A 90 -12.27 -21.14 2.98
CA LEU A 90 -12.54 -20.08 2.03
C LEU A 90 -13.86 -20.29 1.27
N GLN A 91 -14.13 -21.51 0.82
CA GLN A 91 -15.40 -21.86 0.17
C GLN A 91 -16.61 -21.70 1.09
N ALA A 92 -16.45 -22.02 2.38
CA ALA A 92 -17.53 -21.94 3.36
C ALA A 92 -17.67 -20.58 4.06
N ALA A 93 -16.74 -19.64 3.87
CA ALA A 93 -16.81 -18.34 4.51
C ALA A 93 -18.13 -17.62 4.14
N GLY A 94 -18.79 -17.07 5.16
CA GLY A 94 -20.10 -16.43 5.04
C GLY A 94 -21.30 -17.38 5.07
N THR A 95 -21.09 -18.71 5.18
CA THR A 95 -22.19 -19.68 5.28
C THR A 95 -22.57 -20.04 6.72
N ALA A 96 -21.64 -19.88 7.68
CA ALA A 96 -21.92 -20.22 9.08
C ALA A 96 -22.76 -19.13 9.74
N ARG A 97 -23.86 -19.53 10.39
CA ARG A 97 -24.85 -18.59 10.97
C ARG A 97 -24.41 -17.97 12.30
N ALA A 98 -23.54 -18.63 13.07
CA ALA A 98 -23.17 -18.14 14.41
C ALA A 98 -21.89 -17.29 14.44
N PHE A 99 -21.21 -17.13 13.32
CA PHE A 99 -20.08 -16.21 13.19
C PHE A 99 -20.45 -15.12 12.18
N PRO A 100 -20.19 -13.84 12.45
CA PRO A 100 -20.32 -12.80 11.45
C PRO A 100 -19.51 -13.17 10.20
N ALA A 101 -20.11 -13.02 9.01
CA ALA A 101 -19.45 -13.34 7.75
C ALA A 101 -18.11 -12.61 7.60
N GLY A 102 -18.03 -11.39 8.13
CA GLY A 102 -16.80 -10.61 8.10
C GLY A 102 -15.64 -11.17 8.92
N GLU A 103 -15.94 -11.73 10.10
CA GLU A 103 -14.92 -12.41 10.91
C GLU A 103 -14.45 -13.68 10.21
N GLN A 104 -15.38 -14.46 9.64
CA GLN A 104 -15.03 -15.65 8.85
C GLN A 104 -14.08 -15.30 7.70
N ILE A 105 -14.39 -14.25 6.95
CA ILE A 105 -13.57 -13.77 5.84
C ILE A 105 -12.21 -13.27 6.33
N ALA A 106 -12.15 -12.53 7.44
CA ALA A 106 -10.91 -12.05 8.02
C ALA A 106 -9.98 -13.20 8.44
N PHE A 107 -10.52 -14.21 9.16
CA PHE A 107 -9.75 -15.39 9.55
C PHE A 107 -9.18 -16.14 8.35
N VAL A 108 -10.00 -16.41 7.34
CA VAL A 108 -9.52 -17.10 6.15
C VAL A 108 -8.51 -16.26 5.40
N GLY A 109 -8.74 -14.95 5.30
CA GLY A 109 -7.80 -14.03 4.67
C GLY A 109 -6.41 -14.11 5.29
N ASP A 110 -6.33 -14.20 6.61
CA ASP A 110 -5.09 -14.36 7.35
C ASP A 110 -4.37 -15.69 7.04
N PHE A 111 -5.08 -16.82 7.07
CA PHE A 111 -4.49 -18.11 6.68
C PHE A 111 -3.99 -18.12 5.23
N VAL A 112 -4.72 -17.46 4.32
CA VAL A 112 -4.28 -17.31 2.93
C VAL A 112 -3.01 -16.47 2.84
N VAL A 113 -2.91 -15.38 3.61
CA VAL A 113 -1.70 -14.55 3.68
C VAL A 113 -0.51 -15.36 4.20
N HIS A 114 -0.74 -16.40 5.00
CA HIS A 114 0.29 -17.28 5.53
C HIS A 114 0.54 -18.57 4.72
N THR A 115 0.03 -18.66 3.50
CA THR A 115 0.26 -19.79 2.59
C THR A 115 1.50 -19.57 1.71
N HIS A 116 2.34 -20.60 1.59
CA HIS A 116 3.45 -20.65 0.65
C HIS A 116 2.91 -20.88 -0.77
N CYS A 117 2.58 -19.78 -1.44
CA CYS A 117 1.78 -19.79 -2.66
C CYS A 117 2.53 -20.35 -3.89
N GLU A 118 3.86 -20.37 -3.89
CA GLU A 118 4.66 -20.97 -4.96
C GLU A 118 4.51 -22.48 -5.05
N ASP A 119 4.16 -23.14 -3.95
CA ASP A 119 3.95 -24.59 -3.93
C ASP A 119 2.56 -24.98 -4.43
N LEU A 120 1.65 -24.01 -4.58
CA LEU A 120 0.29 -24.26 -5.05
C LEU A 120 0.32 -24.59 -6.54
N SER A 121 -0.33 -25.70 -6.90
CA SER A 121 -0.64 -26.00 -8.29
C SER A 121 -1.51 -24.91 -8.91
N LEU A 122 -1.45 -24.76 -10.24
CA LEU A 122 -2.30 -23.83 -10.97
C LEU A 122 -3.79 -24.01 -10.62
N ALA A 123 -4.27 -25.25 -10.50
CA ALA A 123 -5.65 -25.54 -10.14
C ALA A 123 -6.02 -25.01 -8.75
N GLN A 124 -5.12 -25.12 -7.76
CA GLN A 124 -5.32 -24.58 -6.42
C GLN A 124 -5.31 -23.05 -6.42
N GLN A 125 -4.39 -22.42 -7.15
CA GLN A 125 -4.35 -20.96 -7.28
C GLN A 125 -5.65 -20.43 -7.90
N LEU A 126 -6.12 -21.03 -9.00
CA LEU A 126 -7.37 -20.65 -9.66
C LEU A 126 -8.59 -20.85 -8.75
N ALA A 127 -8.67 -21.96 -8.00
CA ALA A 127 -9.74 -22.19 -7.04
C ALA A 127 -9.75 -21.13 -5.94
N GLY A 128 -8.58 -20.80 -5.39
CA GLY A 128 -8.41 -19.74 -4.40
C GLY A 128 -8.84 -18.36 -4.91
N VAL A 129 -8.37 -17.99 -6.09
CA VAL A 129 -8.71 -16.71 -6.74
C VAL A 129 -10.22 -16.59 -6.98
N ARG A 130 -10.87 -17.64 -7.47
CA ARG A 130 -12.33 -17.65 -7.69
C ARG A 130 -13.11 -17.38 -6.42
N GLU A 131 -12.76 -18.05 -5.33
CA GLU A 131 -13.45 -17.83 -4.06
C GLU A 131 -13.18 -16.44 -3.46
N LEU A 132 -11.93 -15.95 -3.54
CA LEU A 132 -11.61 -14.58 -3.11
C LEU A 132 -12.39 -13.54 -3.92
N CYS A 133 -12.48 -13.71 -5.24
CA CYS A 133 -13.27 -12.83 -6.11
C CYS A 133 -14.77 -12.91 -5.79
N ARG A 134 -15.30 -14.11 -5.50
CA ARG A 134 -16.68 -14.28 -5.05
C ARG A 134 -16.95 -13.49 -3.76
N HIS A 135 -16.04 -13.53 -2.79
CA HIS A 135 -16.17 -12.77 -1.54
C HIS A 135 -16.06 -11.27 -1.74
N LEU A 136 -15.15 -10.80 -2.61
CA LEU A 136 -15.08 -9.40 -3.01
C LEU A 136 -16.41 -8.93 -3.58
N ALA A 137 -17.00 -9.70 -4.51
CA ALA A 137 -18.29 -9.38 -5.11
C ALA A 137 -19.44 -9.36 -4.09
N LEU A 138 -19.40 -10.17 -3.03
CA LEU A 138 -20.38 -10.13 -1.95
C LEU A 138 -20.23 -8.86 -1.11
N ILE A 139 -19.01 -8.51 -0.69
CA ILE A 139 -18.74 -7.31 0.10
C ILE A 139 -19.10 -6.04 -0.68
N GLU A 140 -18.87 -5.99 -1.99
CA GLU A 140 -19.22 -4.83 -2.81
C GLU A 140 -20.72 -4.54 -2.89
N ARG A 141 -21.58 -5.55 -2.69
CA ARG A 141 -23.04 -5.36 -2.66
C ARG A 141 -23.49 -4.71 -1.36
N GLU A 142 -22.74 -4.91 -0.28
CA GLU A 142 -23.04 -4.33 1.01
C GLU A 142 -22.39 -2.93 1.11
N ARG A 143 -23.20 -1.88 1.27
CA ARG A 143 -22.69 -0.50 1.23
C ARG A 143 -22.14 -0.04 2.59
N GLY A 144 -20.89 0.43 2.58
CA GLY A 144 -20.46 1.67 3.24
C GLY A 144 -19.84 1.62 4.64
N SER A 145 -19.70 0.48 5.31
CA SER A 145 -19.09 0.44 6.66
C SER A 145 -17.55 0.45 6.59
N GLN A 146 -16.90 0.99 7.63
CA GLN A 146 -15.43 0.92 7.77
C GLN A 146 -14.95 -0.54 7.85
N ALA A 147 -15.71 -1.40 8.54
CA ALA A 147 -15.43 -2.84 8.61
C ALA A 147 -15.38 -3.47 7.20
N GLN A 148 -16.29 -3.09 6.30
CA GLN A 148 -16.28 -3.57 4.91
C GLN A 148 -15.04 -3.14 4.15
N ARG A 149 -14.53 -1.92 4.37
CA ARG A 149 -13.27 -1.49 3.75
C ARG A 149 -12.08 -2.31 4.22
N THR A 150 -12.02 -2.59 5.53
CA THR A 150 -10.98 -3.48 6.08
C THR A 150 -11.06 -4.86 5.47
N MET A 151 -12.26 -5.47 5.41
CA MET A 151 -12.45 -6.78 4.78
C MET A 151 -12.05 -6.79 3.30
N HIS A 152 -12.40 -5.74 2.57
CA HIS A 152 -12.04 -5.57 1.17
C HIS A 152 -10.51 -5.55 1.02
N LEU A 153 -9.81 -4.78 1.85
CA LEU A 153 -8.35 -4.73 1.84
C LEU A 153 -7.71 -6.07 2.22
N CYS A 154 -8.24 -6.76 3.23
CA CYS A 154 -7.80 -8.10 3.61
C CYS A 154 -7.92 -9.08 2.44
N LEU A 155 -9.07 -9.13 1.76
CA LEU A 155 -9.28 -10.00 0.60
C LEU A 155 -8.38 -9.67 -0.57
N LEU A 156 -8.17 -8.38 -0.87
CA LEU A 156 -7.24 -7.97 -1.92
C LEU A 156 -5.80 -8.33 -1.57
N ASN A 157 -5.40 -8.24 -0.30
CA ASN A 157 -4.09 -8.70 0.15
C ASN A 157 -3.96 -10.23 0.05
N SER A 158 -4.98 -10.99 0.45
CA SER A 158 -5.02 -12.43 0.26
C SER A 158 -4.94 -12.81 -1.22
N LEU A 159 -5.63 -12.07 -2.10
CA LEU A 159 -5.55 -12.24 -3.54
C LEU A 159 -4.14 -11.94 -4.07
N ALA A 160 -3.53 -10.85 -3.59
CA ALA A 160 -2.13 -10.51 -3.86
C ALA A 160 -1.21 -11.69 -3.56
N LYS A 161 -1.38 -12.30 -2.39
CA LYS A 161 -0.51 -13.40 -1.93
C LYS A 161 -0.73 -14.67 -2.75
N VAL A 162 -1.97 -15.08 -2.99
CA VAL A 162 -2.23 -16.30 -3.80
C VAL A 162 -1.70 -16.12 -5.22
N GLY A 163 -1.99 -14.99 -5.84
CA GLY A 163 -1.82 -14.80 -7.27
C GLY A 163 -0.55 -14.08 -7.68
N PHE A 164 -0.06 -13.11 -6.92
CA PHE A 164 0.77 -12.04 -7.49
C PHE A 164 2.13 -11.84 -6.82
N VAL A 165 2.19 -11.98 -5.50
CA VAL A 165 3.38 -11.63 -4.71
C VAL A 165 4.18 -12.89 -4.39
N SER A 166 5.51 -12.75 -4.40
CA SER A 166 6.42 -13.79 -3.91
C SER A 166 6.22 -14.00 -2.41
N THR A 167 6.01 -15.25 -2.00
CA THR A 167 6.09 -15.68 -0.61
C THR A 167 7.45 -16.29 -0.27
N ALA A 168 8.25 -16.62 -1.29
CA ALA A 168 9.64 -16.98 -1.13
C ALA A 168 10.44 -15.76 -0.62
N ARG A 169 10.68 -15.71 0.68
CA ARG A 169 11.76 -14.89 1.23
C ARG A 169 13.07 -15.48 0.72
N SER A 170 13.70 -14.78 -0.22
CA SER A 170 15.08 -15.05 -0.61
C SER A 170 15.91 -15.28 0.66
N LEU A 171 16.50 -16.47 0.80
CA LEU A 171 17.45 -16.78 1.88
C LEU A 171 18.62 -15.78 1.91
N ASN A 172 18.84 -15.06 0.80
CA ASN A 172 19.89 -14.05 0.63
C ASN A 172 19.43 -12.63 1.01
N GLY A 173 18.24 -12.45 1.58
CA GLY A 173 17.81 -11.18 2.19
C GLY A 173 17.35 -10.09 1.20
N THR A 174 17.37 -10.34 -0.11
CA THR A 174 16.77 -9.44 -1.10
C THR A 174 15.26 -9.67 -1.17
N ARG A 175 14.48 -8.75 -0.56
CA ARG A 175 13.02 -8.70 -0.68
C ARG A 175 12.65 -8.17 -2.07
N ASP A 176 12.45 -9.06 -3.03
CA ASP A 176 11.70 -8.71 -4.24
C ASP A 176 10.33 -9.40 -4.20
N ASP A 177 9.38 -8.73 -3.55
CA ASP A 177 8.00 -9.21 -3.45
C ASP A 177 7.31 -9.24 -4.84
N PHE A 178 7.85 -8.56 -5.86
CA PHE A 178 7.23 -8.36 -7.17
C PHE A 178 7.83 -9.22 -8.29
N GLY A 179 8.93 -9.92 -8.03
CA GLY A 179 9.64 -10.75 -9.01
C GLY A 179 9.00 -12.11 -9.33
N ARG A 180 7.90 -12.47 -8.64
CA ARG A 180 7.21 -13.75 -8.88
C ARG A 180 6.63 -13.79 -10.30
N GLN A 181 6.94 -14.86 -11.03
CA GLN A 181 6.23 -15.16 -12.27
C GLN A 181 4.85 -15.71 -11.96
N VAL A 182 3.83 -14.90 -12.25
CA VAL A 182 2.43 -15.29 -12.12
C VAL A 182 1.96 -15.98 -13.39
N HIS A 183 1.24 -17.09 -13.25
CA HIS A 183 0.63 -17.75 -14.39
C HIS A 183 -0.46 -16.84 -15.01
N PRO A 184 -0.44 -16.54 -16.32
CA PRO A 184 -1.38 -15.58 -16.94
C PRO A 184 -2.86 -15.91 -16.72
N GLU A 185 -3.22 -17.19 -16.62
CA GLU A 185 -4.60 -17.60 -16.32
C GLU A 185 -5.08 -17.13 -14.95
N VAL A 186 -4.19 -17.05 -13.95
CA VAL A 186 -4.54 -16.60 -12.60
C VAL A 186 -4.85 -15.11 -12.61
N GLU A 187 -4.05 -14.32 -13.34
CA GLU A 187 -4.26 -12.88 -13.52
C GLU A 187 -5.57 -12.60 -14.23
N LEU A 188 -5.85 -13.38 -15.28
CA LEU A 188 -7.07 -13.27 -16.06
C LEU A 188 -8.31 -13.68 -15.27
N GLU A 189 -8.23 -14.77 -14.50
CA GLU A 189 -9.32 -15.23 -13.63
C GLU A 189 -9.64 -14.17 -12.57
N ALA A 190 -8.63 -13.59 -11.93
CA ALA A 190 -8.82 -12.51 -10.96
C ALA A 190 -9.49 -11.27 -11.61
N ALA A 191 -9.02 -10.89 -12.80
CA ALA A 191 -9.56 -9.75 -13.53
C ALA A 191 -11.05 -9.97 -13.91
N ARG A 192 -11.39 -11.13 -14.45
CA ARG A 192 -12.76 -11.53 -14.81
C ARG A 192 -13.66 -11.69 -13.59
N GLY A 193 -13.11 -12.13 -12.46
CA GLY A 193 -13.79 -12.24 -11.18
C GLY A 193 -14.15 -10.89 -10.54
N GLY A 194 -13.78 -9.76 -11.15
CA GLY A 194 -14.11 -8.42 -10.68
C GLY A 194 -13.08 -7.81 -9.73
N ALA A 195 -11.99 -8.51 -9.41
CA ALA A 195 -10.98 -7.99 -8.48
C ALA A 195 -10.30 -6.71 -8.97
N LEU A 196 -10.22 -6.49 -10.28
CA LEU A 196 -9.71 -5.23 -10.83
C LEU A 196 -10.65 -4.05 -10.57
N HIS A 197 -11.97 -4.25 -10.64
CA HIS A 197 -12.97 -3.22 -10.31
C HIS A 197 -12.84 -2.81 -8.83
N SER A 198 -12.76 -3.82 -7.96
CA SER A 198 -12.52 -3.70 -6.53
C SER A 198 -11.25 -2.91 -6.20
N THR A 199 -10.13 -3.28 -6.83
CA THR A 199 -8.84 -2.61 -6.68
C THR A 199 -8.87 -1.15 -7.16
N LEU A 200 -9.48 -0.87 -8.30
CA LEU A 200 -9.58 0.50 -8.84
C LEU A 200 -10.46 1.40 -7.96
N ARG A 201 -11.56 0.87 -7.41
CA ARG A 201 -12.37 1.59 -6.41
C ARG A 201 -11.55 1.92 -5.17
N LEU A 202 -10.80 0.96 -4.63
CA LEU A 202 -9.93 1.19 -3.48
C LEU A 202 -8.91 2.30 -3.75
N LEU A 203 -8.26 2.28 -4.93
CA LEU A 203 -7.30 3.31 -5.34
C LEU A 203 -7.94 4.69 -5.52
N SER A 204 -9.23 4.76 -5.83
CA SER A 204 -9.97 6.03 -5.98
C SER A 204 -10.50 6.61 -4.67
N SER A 205 -10.47 5.82 -3.58
CA SER A 205 -10.94 6.25 -2.26
C SER A 205 -10.27 7.57 -1.82
N PRO A 206 -11.02 8.55 -1.29
CA PRO A 206 -10.45 9.81 -0.82
C PRO A 206 -9.38 9.63 0.25
N SER A 207 -9.58 8.68 1.15
CA SER A 207 -8.67 8.34 2.25
C SER A 207 -7.49 7.47 1.82
N GLY A 208 -7.44 7.07 0.54
CA GLY A 208 -6.53 6.02 0.07
C GLY A 208 -6.86 4.64 0.67
N PRO A 209 -6.02 3.62 0.40
CA PRO A 209 -6.06 2.37 1.13
C PRO A 209 -5.74 2.65 2.61
N THR A 210 -6.71 2.38 3.48
CA THR A 210 -6.53 2.46 4.94
C THR A 210 -6.89 1.10 5.50
N LEU A 211 -6.01 0.52 6.32
CA LEU A 211 -6.30 -0.70 7.05
C LEU A 211 -6.74 -0.26 8.45
N LEU A 212 -7.98 -0.56 8.84
CA LEU A 212 -8.54 -0.17 10.15
C LEU A 212 -8.46 1.35 10.42
N GLY A 213 -8.57 2.19 9.38
CA GLY A 213 -8.48 3.65 9.52
C GLY A 213 -7.05 4.19 9.66
N VAL A 214 -6.04 3.32 9.73
CA VAL A 214 -4.63 3.72 9.71
C VAL A 214 -4.18 3.86 8.26
N PRO A 215 -3.55 4.99 7.87
CA PRO A 215 -2.91 5.13 6.57
C PRO A 215 -1.93 3.98 6.38
N THR A 216 -2.10 3.21 5.32
CA THR A 216 -1.15 2.14 5.03
C THR A 216 0.21 2.76 4.68
N ASN A 217 1.29 2.09 5.05
CA ASN A 217 2.61 2.39 4.49
C ASN A 217 2.58 2.31 2.96
N GLY A 218 3.54 2.97 2.29
CA GLY A 218 3.65 2.97 0.83
C GLY A 218 3.59 1.57 0.22
N ASP A 219 4.07 0.54 0.95
CA ASP A 219 4.10 -0.87 0.54
C ASP A 219 2.72 -1.43 0.20
N THR A 220 1.67 -1.08 0.96
CA THR A 220 0.32 -1.58 0.67
C THR A 220 -0.22 -0.97 -0.61
N GLU A 221 0.01 0.34 -0.85
CA GLU A 221 -0.35 0.98 -2.11
C GLU A 221 0.43 0.35 -3.28
N SER A 222 1.70 0.03 -3.10
CA SER A 222 2.53 -0.69 -4.08
C SER A 222 1.91 -2.03 -4.47
N HIS A 223 1.50 -2.84 -3.49
CA HIS A 223 0.85 -4.13 -3.75
C HIS A 223 -0.47 -3.96 -4.52
N VAL A 224 -1.32 -3.02 -4.10
CA VAL A 224 -2.62 -2.74 -4.75
C VAL A 224 -2.40 -2.31 -6.21
N LEU A 225 -1.45 -1.40 -6.46
CA LEU A 225 -1.11 -0.97 -7.82
C LEU A 225 -0.50 -2.09 -8.67
N TYR A 226 0.37 -2.92 -8.07
CA TYR A 226 0.98 -4.06 -8.74
C TYR A 226 -0.08 -5.06 -9.22
N ILE A 227 -1.00 -5.48 -8.35
CA ILE A 227 -2.07 -6.42 -8.73
C ILE A 227 -2.97 -5.79 -9.79
N ALA A 228 -3.32 -4.50 -9.64
CA ALA A 228 -4.12 -3.77 -10.62
C ALA A 228 -3.50 -3.83 -12.02
N GLN A 229 -2.21 -3.49 -12.14
CA GLN A 229 -1.56 -3.44 -13.45
C GLN A 229 -1.41 -4.83 -14.08
N ARG A 230 -1.18 -5.88 -13.28
CA ARG A 230 -1.14 -7.27 -13.77
C ARG A 230 -2.49 -7.73 -14.31
N MET A 231 -3.58 -7.47 -13.59
CA MET A 231 -4.93 -7.78 -14.06
C MET A 231 -5.31 -6.98 -15.33
N ALA A 232 -4.96 -5.69 -15.38
CA ALA A 232 -5.17 -4.87 -16.58
C ALA A 232 -4.36 -5.39 -17.78
N LYS A 233 -3.11 -5.81 -17.56
CA LYS A 233 -2.27 -6.44 -18.59
C LYS A 233 -2.91 -7.71 -19.16
N ALA A 234 -3.47 -8.56 -18.30
CA ALA A 234 -4.15 -9.78 -18.72
C ALA A 234 -5.39 -9.48 -19.59
N LEU A 235 -6.17 -8.46 -19.23
CA LEU A 235 -7.33 -8.01 -20.03
C LEU A 235 -6.95 -7.27 -21.32
N ALA A 236 -5.77 -6.68 -21.39
CA ALA A 236 -5.24 -6.06 -22.60
C ALA A 236 -4.80 -7.09 -23.67
N HIS A 237 -4.86 -8.39 -23.38
CA HIS A 237 -4.56 -9.42 -24.37
C HIS A 237 -5.65 -9.45 -25.47
N PRO A 238 -5.29 -9.62 -26.76
CA PRO A 238 -6.28 -9.59 -27.86
C PRO A 238 -7.44 -10.59 -27.71
N SER A 239 -7.20 -11.76 -27.10
CA SER A 239 -8.25 -12.74 -26.82
C SER A 239 -9.27 -12.31 -25.75
N GLN A 240 -9.03 -11.18 -25.08
CA GLN A 240 -9.85 -10.63 -24.00
C GLN A 240 -10.51 -9.30 -24.38
N LYS A 241 -10.59 -8.98 -25.68
CA LYS A 241 -11.10 -7.69 -26.19
C LYS A 241 -12.47 -7.30 -25.59
N GLU A 242 -13.41 -8.23 -25.49
CA GLU A 242 -14.74 -7.95 -24.94
C GLU A 242 -14.70 -7.61 -23.44
N ALA A 243 -14.02 -8.43 -22.63
CA ALA A 243 -13.89 -8.18 -21.20
C ALA A 243 -13.10 -6.89 -20.90
N GLY A 244 -12.06 -6.61 -21.69
CA GLY A 244 -11.31 -5.36 -21.63
C GLY A 244 -12.18 -4.15 -21.97
N ALA A 245 -13.00 -4.23 -23.02
CA ALA A 245 -13.92 -3.16 -23.40
C ALA A 245 -14.97 -2.88 -22.31
N GLN A 246 -15.56 -3.92 -21.72
CA GLN A 246 -16.51 -3.78 -20.60
C GLN A 246 -15.89 -3.06 -19.39
N LEU A 247 -14.64 -3.41 -19.04
CA LEU A 247 -13.90 -2.70 -18.01
C LEU A 247 -13.68 -1.22 -18.38
N CYS A 248 -13.26 -0.94 -19.61
CA CYS A 248 -13.03 0.44 -20.08
C CYS A 248 -14.29 1.30 -19.99
N ASP A 249 -15.43 0.77 -20.44
CA ASP A 249 -16.72 1.46 -20.36
C ASP A 249 -17.09 1.75 -18.90
N TRP A 250 -16.85 0.79 -18.00
CA TRP A 250 -17.03 1.03 -16.57
C TRP A 250 -16.08 2.10 -16.02
N VAL A 251 -14.78 2.06 -16.34
CA VAL A 251 -13.79 3.05 -15.88
C VAL A 251 -14.15 4.46 -16.37
N LEU A 252 -14.63 4.61 -17.60
CA LEU A 252 -15.08 5.88 -18.16
C LEU A 252 -16.28 6.47 -17.41
N GLN A 253 -17.13 5.62 -16.84
CA GLN A 253 -18.23 6.05 -15.96
C GLN A 253 -17.77 6.46 -14.56
N GLN A 254 -16.49 6.26 -14.22
CA GLN A 254 -15.90 6.56 -12.91
C GLN A 254 -14.83 7.66 -13.00
N PRO A 255 -15.21 8.94 -13.18
CA PRO A 255 -14.26 10.04 -13.39
C PRO A 255 -13.24 10.20 -12.25
N ILE A 256 -13.64 9.85 -11.03
CA ILE A 256 -12.76 9.89 -9.85
C ILE A 256 -11.56 8.93 -9.99
N ILE A 257 -11.72 7.78 -10.65
CA ILE A 257 -10.64 6.82 -10.88
C ILE A 257 -9.59 7.46 -11.78
N LEU A 258 -10.00 7.99 -12.94
CA LEU A 258 -9.10 8.63 -13.89
C LEU A 258 -8.41 9.86 -13.29
N GLN A 259 -9.15 10.69 -12.56
CA GLN A 259 -8.57 11.84 -11.86
C GLN A 259 -7.49 11.39 -10.87
N LYS A 260 -7.76 10.36 -10.06
CA LYS A 260 -6.81 9.86 -9.07
C LYS A 260 -5.58 9.21 -9.70
N LEU A 261 -5.73 8.50 -10.82
CA LEU A 261 -4.60 7.96 -11.59
C LEU A 261 -3.76 9.09 -12.18
N HIS A 262 -4.40 10.13 -12.74
CA HIS A 262 -3.69 11.31 -13.25
C HIS A 262 -2.92 12.04 -12.15
N THR A 263 -3.54 12.31 -11.00
CA THR A 263 -2.86 12.93 -9.85
C THR A 263 -1.67 12.10 -9.37
N ARG A 264 -1.77 10.77 -9.37
CA ARG A 264 -0.64 9.89 -9.03
C ARG A 264 0.50 10.01 -10.04
N LEU A 265 0.17 10.02 -11.34
CA LEU A 265 1.14 10.27 -12.40
C LEU A 265 1.75 11.68 -12.38
N GLN A 266 1.26 12.61 -11.56
CA GLN A 266 1.84 13.94 -11.41
C GLN A 266 2.81 14.06 -10.22
N ARG A 267 2.85 13.08 -9.31
CA ARG A 267 3.77 13.08 -8.16
C ARG A 267 5.21 12.77 -8.57
N PRO A 268 6.24 13.52 -8.15
CA PRO A 268 7.64 13.30 -8.57
C PRO A 268 8.09 11.83 -8.45
N ALA A 269 8.72 11.27 -9.48
CA ALA A 269 9.07 9.85 -9.51
C ALA A 269 10.05 9.48 -8.39
N LEU A 270 10.89 10.42 -7.97
CA LEU A 270 11.88 10.23 -6.91
C LEU A 270 11.27 9.98 -5.53
N GLU A 271 10.03 10.41 -5.27
CA GLU A 271 9.38 10.18 -3.98
C GLU A 271 8.96 8.71 -3.84
N HIS A 272 8.42 8.12 -4.92
CA HIS A 272 7.90 6.75 -4.93
C HIS A 272 8.05 6.09 -6.32
N PRO A 273 9.27 5.70 -6.73
CA PRO A 273 9.54 5.27 -8.11
C PRO A 273 8.76 4.02 -8.51
N VAL A 274 8.62 3.07 -7.58
CA VAL A 274 7.85 1.83 -7.80
C VAL A 274 6.36 2.13 -8.00
N ASN A 275 5.75 2.99 -7.18
CA ASN A 275 4.34 3.35 -7.32
C ASN A 275 4.09 4.16 -8.61
N GLY A 276 5.04 5.02 -8.97
CA GLY A 276 5.03 5.73 -10.25
C GLY A 276 5.02 4.76 -11.43
N ALA A 277 5.92 3.77 -11.42
CA ALA A 277 6.02 2.74 -12.46
C ALA A 277 4.74 1.87 -12.53
N PHE A 278 4.22 1.40 -11.40
CA PHE A 278 2.98 0.59 -11.42
C PHE A 278 1.76 1.40 -11.85
N THR A 279 1.66 2.68 -11.45
CA THR A 279 0.59 3.57 -11.94
C THR A 279 0.71 3.78 -13.44
N TYR A 280 1.94 3.99 -13.95
CA TYR A 280 2.21 4.12 -15.38
C TYR A 280 1.77 2.87 -16.15
N LEU A 281 2.20 1.68 -15.71
CA LEU A 281 1.82 0.41 -16.31
C LEU A 281 0.31 0.19 -16.30
N LEU A 282 -0.34 0.46 -15.16
CA LEU A 282 -1.79 0.36 -15.02
C LEU A 282 -2.51 1.21 -16.06
N VAL A 283 -2.14 2.48 -16.21
CA VAL A 283 -2.80 3.39 -17.16
C VAL A 283 -2.54 2.96 -18.60
N CYS A 284 -1.32 2.52 -18.94
CA CYS A 284 -1.02 2.02 -20.28
C CYS A 284 -1.86 0.79 -20.64
N TYR A 285 -1.94 -0.20 -19.74
CA TYR A 285 -2.73 -1.42 -19.98
C TYR A 285 -4.23 -1.16 -19.97
N LEU A 286 -4.73 -0.26 -19.12
CA LEU A 286 -6.13 0.20 -19.17
C LEU A 286 -6.45 0.84 -20.52
N GLY A 287 -5.57 1.70 -21.04
CA GLY A 287 -5.71 2.21 -22.41
C GLY A 287 -5.84 1.06 -23.40
N CYS A 288 -4.92 0.09 -23.35
CA CYS A 288 -4.89 -1.08 -24.25
C CYS A 288 -6.15 -1.98 -24.19
N CYS A 289 -7.00 -1.84 -23.17
CA CYS A 289 -8.24 -2.61 -23.05
C CYS A 289 -9.38 -2.09 -23.94
N GLY A 290 -9.33 -0.83 -24.42
CA GLY A 290 -10.40 -0.30 -25.28
C GLY A 290 -10.15 1.10 -25.84
N GLU A 291 -10.58 1.32 -27.09
CA GLU A 291 -10.35 2.54 -27.87
C GLU A 291 -10.90 3.81 -27.21
N ASN A 292 -12.09 3.76 -26.61
CA ASN A 292 -12.70 4.92 -25.94
C ASN A 292 -11.84 5.42 -24.76
N LEU A 293 -11.29 4.50 -23.96
CA LEU A 293 -10.45 4.87 -22.83
C LEU A 293 -9.07 5.34 -23.29
N ALA A 294 -8.53 4.72 -24.35
CA ALA A 294 -7.32 5.20 -25.00
C ALA A 294 -7.48 6.66 -25.48
N GLU A 295 -8.60 6.97 -26.13
CA GLU A 295 -8.91 8.32 -26.60
C GLU A 295 -9.04 9.31 -25.44
N GLN A 296 -9.64 8.90 -24.33
CA GLN A 296 -9.74 9.71 -23.12
C GLN A 296 -8.35 9.99 -22.51
N ILE A 297 -7.43 9.00 -22.54
CA ILE A 297 -6.04 9.19 -22.11
C ILE A 297 -5.31 10.20 -23.02
N ARG A 298 -5.56 10.14 -24.34
CA ARG A 298 -4.99 11.05 -25.33
C ARG A 298 -5.50 12.48 -25.16
N SER A 299 -6.82 12.66 -25.24
CA SER A 299 -7.50 13.96 -25.19
C SER A 299 -7.44 14.62 -23.81
N GLY A 300 -7.43 13.83 -22.73
CA GLY A 300 -7.37 14.30 -21.35
C GLY A 300 -5.97 14.74 -20.89
N GLY A 301 -4.96 14.70 -21.77
CA GLY A 301 -3.59 15.12 -21.45
C GLY A 301 -2.75 14.10 -20.67
N LEU A 302 -3.35 12.98 -20.23
CA LEU A 302 -2.65 11.90 -19.52
C LEU A 302 -1.51 11.32 -20.36
N LEU A 303 -1.65 11.26 -21.68
CA LEU A 303 -0.59 10.76 -22.56
C LEU A 303 0.71 11.58 -22.41
N ARG A 304 0.63 12.91 -22.31
CA ARG A 304 1.82 13.75 -22.07
C ARG A 304 2.44 13.46 -20.71
N THR A 305 1.62 13.28 -19.68
CA THR A 305 2.09 12.91 -18.35
C THR A 305 2.75 11.53 -18.35
N LEU A 306 2.20 10.55 -19.07
CA LEU A 306 2.82 9.23 -19.24
C LEU A 306 4.19 9.34 -19.92
N GLU A 307 4.30 10.08 -21.01
CA GLU A 307 5.58 10.28 -21.70
C GLU A 307 6.61 10.94 -20.79
N GLN A 308 6.23 11.96 -20.02
CA GLN A 308 7.10 12.55 -19.00
C GLN A 308 7.54 11.51 -17.95
N ARG A 309 6.59 10.71 -17.43
CA ARG A 309 6.89 9.68 -16.43
C ARG A 309 7.83 8.61 -16.94
N PHE A 310 7.66 8.20 -18.19
CA PHE A 310 8.54 7.23 -18.81
C PHE A 310 9.98 7.75 -18.87
N GLN A 311 10.19 9.03 -19.18
CA GLN A 311 11.53 9.65 -19.16
C GLN A 311 12.12 9.70 -17.76
N GLU A 312 11.32 9.96 -16.72
CA GLU A 312 11.80 9.96 -15.33
C GLU A 312 12.15 8.54 -14.83
N LEU A 313 11.45 7.51 -15.32
CA LEU A 313 11.77 6.11 -15.04
C LEU A 313 13.01 5.64 -15.80
N TRP A 314 13.32 6.27 -16.93
CA TRP A 314 14.48 5.96 -17.75
C TRP A 314 15.77 6.28 -16.99
N GLY A 315 16.59 5.26 -16.75
CA GLY A 315 17.80 5.36 -15.91
C GLY A 315 17.58 5.12 -14.42
N SER A 316 16.35 4.75 -14.00
CA SER A 316 16.12 4.19 -12.67
C SER A 316 16.78 2.80 -12.54
N PRO A 317 17.12 2.33 -11.32
CA PRO A 317 17.76 1.03 -11.12
C PRO A 317 16.81 -0.18 -11.33
N TYR A 318 15.61 0.03 -11.87
CA TYR A 318 14.57 -0.97 -12.04
C TYR A 318 14.44 -1.41 -13.50
N ASP A 319 15.49 -2.04 -14.05
CA ASP A 319 15.57 -2.40 -15.48
C ASP A 319 14.37 -3.20 -15.99
N ASP A 320 13.85 -4.12 -15.17
CA ASP A 320 12.69 -4.95 -15.54
C ASP A 320 11.40 -4.11 -15.66
N LEU A 321 11.19 -3.16 -14.75
CA LEU A 321 10.04 -2.24 -14.81
C LEU A 321 10.16 -1.28 -15.99
N VAL A 322 11.37 -0.81 -16.32
CA VAL A 322 11.60 0.04 -17.50
C VAL A 322 11.30 -0.73 -18.78
N ARG A 323 11.76 -1.98 -18.89
CA ARG A 323 11.49 -2.85 -20.05
C ARG A 323 10.00 -3.15 -20.21
N GLU A 324 9.31 -3.45 -19.11
CA GLU A 324 7.86 -3.66 -19.14
C GLU A 324 7.13 -2.38 -19.53
N SER A 325 7.56 -1.22 -18.99
CA SER A 325 7.00 0.09 -19.32
C SER A 325 7.17 0.45 -20.78
N MET A 326 8.31 0.11 -21.39
CA MET A 326 8.55 0.29 -22.82
C MET A 326 7.58 -0.55 -23.65
N THR A 327 7.39 -1.82 -23.28
CA THR A 327 6.44 -2.72 -23.97
C THR A 327 5.01 -2.19 -23.89
N ALA A 328 4.57 -1.77 -22.70
CA ALA A 328 3.25 -1.19 -22.48
C ALA A 328 3.04 0.11 -23.26
N ARG A 329 4.08 0.97 -23.31
CA ARG A 329 4.09 2.22 -24.09
C ARG A 329 3.90 1.97 -25.58
N THR A 330 4.68 1.08 -26.16
CA THR A 330 4.61 0.75 -27.59
C THR A 330 3.22 0.24 -27.95
N ARG A 331 2.64 -0.65 -27.13
CA ARG A 331 1.27 -1.14 -27.34
C ARG A 331 0.23 -0.03 -27.31
N LEU A 332 0.31 0.87 -26.33
CA LEU A 332 -0.61 2.01 -26.23
C LEU A 332 -0.50 2.93 -27.46
N ARG A 333 0.73 3.23 -27.91
CA ARG A 333 0.96 4.08 -29.10
C ARG A 333 0.42 3.47 -30.38
N VAL A 334 0.64 2.17 -30.59
CA VAL A 334 0.09 1.43 -31.73
C VAL A 334 -1.44 1.51 -31.75
N MET A 335 -2.08 1.30 -30.61
CA MET A 335 -3.55 1.38 -30.52
C MET A 335 -4.08 2.81 -30.74
N LEU A 336 -3.31 3.84 -30.38
CA LEU A 336 -3.67 5.24 -30.63
C LEU A 336 -3.32 5.75 -32.04
N ASP A 337 -2.78 4.87 -32.91
CA ASP A 337 -2.23 5.21 -34.22
C ASP A 337 -1.23 6.37 -34.18
N ILE A 338 -0.43 6.42 -33.10
CA ILE A 338 0.63 7.40 -32.95
C ILE A 338 1.85 6.82 -33.63
N SER A 339 2.02 7.18 -34.90
CA SER A 339 3.26 6.89 -35.62
C SER A 339 4.43 7.47 -34.85
N ASP A 340 5.45 6.64 -34.60
CA ASP A 340 6.77 7.12 -34.23
C ASP A 340 7.32 7.84 -35.47
N ALA A 341 6.97 9.12 -35.63
CA ALA A 341 7.67 9.96 -36.57
C ALA A 341 9.17 9.79 -36.23
N PRO A 342 10.00 9.38 -37.19
CA PRO A 342 11.40 9.10 -36.90
C PRO A 342 12.02 10.37 -36.34
N ASP A 343 12.30 10.36 -35.03
CA ASP A 343 13.16 11.36 -34.37
C ASP A 343 14.56 11.37 -35.02
N SER A 344 14.84 10.48 -35.97
CA SER A 344 16.02 10.42 -36.85
C SER A 344 16.28 11.68 -37.69
N GLN A 345 15.37 12.66 -37.76
CA GLN A 345 15.68 13.99 -38.30
C GLN A 345 16.11 15.03 -37.24
N ARG A 346 16.04 14.69 -35.95
CA ARG A 346 16.82 15.36 -34.91
C ARG A 346 18.17 14.67 -34.83
N GLY A 347 19.14 15.16 -35.62
CA GLY A 347 20.53 14.74 -35.48
C GLY A 347 21.04 14.96 -34.05
N PRO A 348 22.26 14.49 -33.70
CA PRO A 348 22.88 14.66 -32.38
C PRO A 348 23.25 16.13 -32.03
N GLY A 349 22.54 17.10 -32.59
CA GLY A 349 22.56 18.50 -32.16
C GLY A 349 21.51 18.71 -31.07
N GLN A 350 21.99 18.68 -29.82
CA GLN A 350 21.45 19.30 -28.61
C GLN A 350 19.93 19.19 -28.30
N PRO A 351 19.55 18.86 -27.05
CA PRO A 351 18.16 18.92 -26.61
C PRO A 351 17.63 20.37 -26.67
N GLN A 352 16.88 20.71 -27.72
CA GLN A 352 16.34 22.06 -27.94
C GLN A 352 15.15 22.41 -27.01
N GLN A 353 14.73 21.50 -26.13
CA GLN A 353 13.87 21.84 -24.98
C GLN A 353 14.66 22.11 -23.68
N ALA A 354 15.99 21.94 -23.69
CA ALA A 354 16.88 22.45 -22.64
C ALA A 354 17.47 23.84 -22.97
N GLN A 355 17.15 24.43 -24.13
CA GLN A 355 17.60 25.78 -24.51
C GLN A 355 16.65 26.92 -24.07
N GLN A 356 15.43 26.62 -23.59
CA GLN A 356 14.69 27.61 -22.80
C GLN A 356 15.26 27.78 -21.39
N SER A 357 16.11 26.85 -20.93
CA SER A 357 16.83 26.92 -19.64
C SER A 357 18.24 27.52 -19.72
N GLN A 358 18.64 28.08 -20.88
CA GLN A 358 19.86 28.90 -21.00
C GLN A 358 19.57 30.36 -21.40
N GLN A 359 18.36 30.86 -21.17
CA GLN A 359 18.26 32.31 -21.02
C GLN A 359 19.14 32.69 -19.81
N PRO A 360 20.05 33.67 -19.95
CA PRO A 360 20.77 34.18 -18.80
C PRO A 360 19.74 34.49 -17.71
N PRO A 361 20.03 34.16 -16.44
CA PRO A 361 19.09 34.37 -15.35
C PRO A 361 18.54 35.78 -15.46
N ALA A 362 17.21 35.88 -15.53
CA ALA A 362 16.54 37.14 -15.82
C ALA A 362 17.09 38.23 -14.89
N SER A 363 17.55 39.35 -15.46
CA SER A 363 18.13 40.42 -14.66
C SER A 363 17.08 40.96 -13.69
N ARG A 364 17.52 41.57 -12.59
CA ARG A 364 16.62 42.16 -11.59
C ARG A 364 15.66 43.16 -12.23
N GLU A 365 16.14 43.93 -13.21
CA GLU A 365 15.34 44.90 -13.98
C GLU A 365 14.29 44.22 -14.86
N GLN A 366 14.64 43.11 -15.50
CA GLN A 366 13.70 42.31 -16.30
C GLN A 366 12.57 41.74 -15.43
N LEU A 367 12.90 41.21 -14.24
CA LEU A 367 11.91 40.72 -13.30
C LEU A 367 11.04 41.86 -12.71
N GLN A 368 11.63 43.03 -12.46
CA GLN A 368 10.88 44.21 -12.01
C GLN A 368 9.92 44.75 -13.08
N ALA A 369 10.18 44.52 -14.38
CA ALA A 369 9.29 44.92 -15.46
C ALA A 369 8.05 44.00 -15.60
N LEU A 370 8.10 42.77 -15.10
CA LEU A 370 6.99 41.82 -15.21
C LEU A 370 5.80 42.19 -14.31
N PRO A 371 4.55 41.92 -14.70
CA PRO A 371 3.39 42.12 -13.83
C PRO A 371 3.41 41.13 -12.64
N VAL A 372 2.83 41.53 -11.50
CA VAL A 372 2.79 40.71 -10.26
C VAL A 372 2.20 39.31 -10.49
N ARG A 373 1.19 39.20 -11.37
CA ARG A 373 0.57 37.93 -11.73
C ARG A 373 1.57 36.94 -12.35
N GLU A 374 2.46 37.43 -13.21
CA GLU A 374 3.48 36.63 -13.88
C GLU A 374 4.58 36.21 -12.89
N LEU A 375 4.97 37.10 -11.98
CA LEU A 375 5.95 36.79 -10.93
C LEU A 375 5.43 35.68 -9.99
N LYS A 376 4.16 35.75 -9.57
CA LYS A 376 3.54 34.69 -8.75
C LYS A 376 3.42 33.35 -9.49
N ALA A 377 3.11 33.39 -10.79
CA ALA A 377 3.07 32.18 -11.61
C ALA A 377 4.43 31.49 -11.71
N ARG A 378 5.51 32.27 -11.85
CA ARG A 378 6.90 31.75 -11.88
C ARG A 378 7.32 31.16 -10.53
N LEU A 379 6.98 31.80 -9.42
CA LEU A 379 7.23 31.26 -8.07
C LEU A 379 6.45 29.95 -7.84
N ALA A 380 5.18 29.89 -8.24
CA ALA A 380 4.37 28.68 -8.14
C ALA A 380 4.93 27.53 -9.01
N ALA A 381 5.39 27.82 -10.22
CA ALA A 381 6.05 26.84 -11.09
C ALA A 381 7.38 26.33 -10.49
N ALA A 382 8.07 27.16 -9.72
CA ALA A 382 9.28 26.79 -8.96
C ALA A 382 8.98 26.13 -7.60
N GLY A 383 7.71 25.96 -7.22
CA GLY A 383 7.32 25.38 -5.93
C GLY A 383 7.58 26.29 -4.72
N ILE A 384 7.72 27.60 -4.93
CA ILE A 384 7.99 28.59 -3.87
C ILE A 384 6.68 29.27 -3.48
N ASP A 385 6.31 29.20 -2.20
CA ASP A 385 5.13 29.90 -1.68
C ASP A 385 5.36 31.42 -1.67
N SER A 386 4.37 32.17 -2.16
CA SER A 386 4.37 33.63 -2.24
C SER A 386 3.28 34.28 -1.39
N SER A 387 2.60 33.50 -0.53
CA SER A 387 1.49 33.96 0.31
C SER A 387 1.88 35.06 1.31
N GLY A 388 3.15 35.09 1.74
CA GLY A 388 3.69 36.11 2.65
C GLY A 388 4.27 37.36 1.99
N CYS A 389 4.29 37.44 0.66
CA CYS A 389 4.89 38.59 -0.04
C CYS A 389 3.85 39.71 -0.24
N ALA A 390 4.02 40.82 0.48
CA ALA A 390 3.15 41.98 0.39
C ALA A 390 3.56 42.92 -0.76
N GLU A 391 4.85 42.91 -1.13
CA GLU A 391 5.40 43.85 -2.11
C GLU A 391 5.99 43.14 -3.33
N LYS A 392 5.88 43.78 -4.50
CA LYS A 392 6.43 43.25 -5.77
C LYS A 392 7.93 42.95 -5.69
N ARG A 393 8.70 43.74 -4.91
CA ARG A 393 10.15 43.52 -4.74
C ARG A 393 10.46 42.20 -4.06
N GLU A 394 9.64 41.75 -3.12
CA GLU A 394 9.86 40.50 -2.37
C GLU A 394 9.70 39.28 -3.28
N LEU A 395 8.74 39.34 -4.22
CA LEU A 395 8.57 38.32 -5.25
C LEU A 395 9.78 38.24 -6.19
N VAL A 396 10.35 39.40 -6.56
CA VAL A 396 11.56 39.47 -7.40
C VAL A 396 12.78 38.95 -6.65
N ASP A 397 12.95 39.32 -5.39
CA ASP A 397 14.07 38.88 -4.55
C ASP A 397 14.04 37.36 -4.31
N LEU A 398 12.86 36.77 -4.08
CA LEU A 398 12.70 35.32 -3.97
C LEU A 398 13.12 34.56 -5.24
N LEU A 399 12.74 35.06 -6.43
CA LEU A 399 13.12 34.46 -7.71
C LEU A 399 14.63 34.57 -7.98
N LEU A 400 15.28 35.65 -7.55
CA LEU A 400 16.73 35.81 -7.68
C LEU A 400 17.48 34.90 -6.71
N GLN A 401 17.00 34.76 -5.47
CA GLN A 401 17.59 33.86 -4.47
C GLN A 401 17.48 32.39 -4.88
N SER A 402 16.36 31.98 -5.48
CA SER A 402 16.20 30.61 -5.99
C SER A 402 17.08 30.30 -7.19
N SER A 403 17.43 31.34 -7.97
CA SER A 403 18.27 31.21 -9.17
C SER A 403 19.77 31.23 -8.86
N GLY A 404 20.18 31.73 -7.70
CA GLY A 404 21.56 32.01 -7.35
C GLY A 404 22.29 30.95 -6.51
N GLY A 405 21.70 29.78 -6.24
CA GLY A 405 22.14 28.92 -5.14
C GLY A 405 22.61 27.52 -5.51
N SER A 406 23.87 27.37 -5.93
CA SER A 406 24.68 26.19 -5.61
C SER A 406 26.03 26.67 -5.10
N GLY A 407 26.19 26.73 -3.77
CA GLY A 407 27.38 27.26 -3.11
C GLY A 407 27.25 27.38 -1.59
N GLY A 408 27.40 26.25 -0.91
CA GLY A 408 27.80 26.03 0.49
C GLY A 408 27.68 27.12 1.57
N GLY A 409 27.06 26.72 2.70
CA GLY A 409 27.71 26.81 4.02
C GLY A 409 27.19 27.86 5.01
N GLY A 410 26.87 27.39 6.23
CA GLY A 410 27.28 28.08 7.45
C GLY A 410 26.20 28.75 8.31
N GLY A 411 25.81 28.05 9.38
CA GLY A 411 25.71 28.54 10.77
C GLY A 411 25.14 29.92 11.11
N GLY A 412 24.13 29.93 11.99
CA GLY A 412 23.76 31.14 12.73
C GLY A 412 22.62 30.94 13.73
N ARG A 413 22.96 30.69 14.99
CA ARG A 413 22.07 30.87 16.16
C ARG A 413 21.89 32.36 16.47
N GLY A 414 20.69 32.79 16.87
CA GLY A 414 20.50 33.95 17.75
C GLY A 414 19.16 34.71 17.63
N GLN A 415 18.22 34.42 18.54
CA GLN A 415 17.33 35.32 19.35
C GLN A 415 16.93 36.71 18.78
N ARG A 416 15.70 37.25 18.87
CA ARG A 416 14.55 37.13 19.81
C ARG A 416 13.36 38.02 19.32
N GLN A 417 12.12 37.66 19.72
CA GLN A 417 10.92 38.48 20.06
C GLN A 417 10.22 39.32 18.95
N ALA A 418 8.89 39.48 18.85
CA ALA A 418 7.68 38.97 19.52
C ALA A 418 6.40 39.40 18.74
N ALA A 419 5.25 38.77 19.08
CA ALA A 419 3.84 39.17 18.91
C ALA A 419 3.05 38.81 17.63
N GLY A 420 1.93 38.09 17.79
CA GLY A 420 0.82 38.00 16.80
C GLY A 420 0.03 36.68 16.75
N ASP A 421 -1.01 36.57 17.60
CA ASP A 421 -2.29 35.80 17.60
C ASP A 421 -2.49 34.34 17.09
N PRO A 422 -3.44 33.57 17.71
CA PRO A 422 -3.59 32.12 17.54
C PRO A 422 -4.90 31.74 16.81
N ALA A 423 -4.82 31.32 15.55
CA ALA A 423 -5.97 30.71 14.86
C ALA A 423 -5.57 29.81 13.67
N ASN A 424 -4.70 28.82 13.86
CA ASN A 424 -4.67 27.56 13.07
C ASN A 424 -3.45 26.71 13.46
N ALA A 425 -3.61 25.74 14.37
CA ALA A 425 -2.55 24.79 14.70
C ALA A 425 -3.07 23.44 15.20
N ALA A 426 -4.10 22.87 14.56
CA ALA A 426 -4.66 21.56 14.93
C ALA A 426 -4.11 20.38 14.10
N GLY A 427 -3.19 20.58 13.16
CA GLY A 427 -2.86 19.57 12.15
C GLY A 427 -1.53 18.80 12.27
N ALA A 428 -0.61 19.18 13.16
CA ALA A 428 0.81 18.80 12.99
C ALA A 428 1.48 18.02 14.14
N VAL A 429 0.73 17.40 15.07
CA VAL A 429 1.31 16.74 16.26
C VAL A 429 1.31 15.20 16.21
N GLN A 430 0.63 14.54 15.28
CA GLN A 430 0.45 13.07 15.37
C GLN A 430 1.51 12.18 14.68
N GLN A 431 2.52 12.74 14.00
CA GLN A 431 3.47 11.95 13.18
C GLN A 431 4.85 11.64 13.80
N ARG A 432 5.04 11.77 15.12
CA ARG A 432 6.31 11.39 15.78
C ARG A 432 6.18 10.52 17.04
N ALA A 433 5.16 9.68 17.13
CA ALA A 433 5.04 8.71 18.22
C ALA A 433 5.47 7.29 17.80
N ARG A 434 6.76 7.10 17.47
CA ARG A 434 7.42 5.91 18.02
C ARG A 434 7.44 6.17 19.51
N HIS A 435 6.53 5.54 20.27
CA HIS A 435 6.33 5.79 21.69
C HIS A 435 7.69 5.82 22.40
N SER A 436 8.22 7.02 22.65
CA SER A 436 9.37 7.16 23.52
C SER A 436 8.87 6.66 24.87
N LYS A 437 9.50 5.60 25.39
CA LYS A 437 9.25 5.10 26.75
C LYS A 437 9.81 6.13 27.74
N GLN A 438 9.21 7.31 27.75
CA GLN A 438 9.59 8.46 28.56
C GLN A 438 8.39 8.89 29.39
N CYS A 439 8.65 9.30 30.63
CA CYS A 439 7.63 9.90 31.46
C CYS A 439 7.13 11.19 30.83
N LEU A 440 5.81 11.31 30.61
CA LEU A 440 5.20 12.50 30.00
C LEU A 440 5.52 13.80 30.78
N GLN A 441 5.63 13.72 32.11
CA GLN A 441 5.87 14.89 32.95
C GLN A 441 7.33 15.31 33.06
N CYS A 442 8.23 14.35 33.27
CA CYS A 442 9.64 14.66 33.61
C CYS A 442 10.64 14.19 32.55
N GLY A 443 10.19 13.55 31.47
CA GLY A 443 11.05 13.06 30.39
C GLY A 443 11.90 11.84 30.73
N ALA A 444 11.78 11.28 31.94
CA ALA A 444 12.61 10.15 32.37
C ALA A 444 12.40 8.91 31.47
N SER A 445 13.47 8.42 30.87
CA SER A 445 13.50 7.26 29.96
C SER A 445 13.47 5.92 30.70
N CYS A 446 12.82 4.92 30.12
CA CYS A 446 12.90 3.53 30.57
C CYS A 446 14.22 2.90 30.10
N GLY A 447 15.06 2.45 31.03
CA GLY A 447 16.33 1.77 30.76
C GLY A 447 16.67 0.73 31.83
N PRO A 448 17.75 -0.05 31.67
CA PRO A 448 18.16 -1.09 32.63
C PRO A 448 18.45 -0.53 34.03
N GLU A 449 18.96 0.70 34.11
CA GLU A 449 19.15 1.46 35.36
C GLU A 449 18.03 2.48 35.63
N GLY A 450 16.99 2.50 34.78
CA GLY A 450 15.92 3.48 34.81
C GLY A 450 14.72 3.08 35.68
N ARG A 451 13.92 4.06 36.08
CA ARG A 451 12.67 3.82 36.82
C ARG A 451 11.66 3.10 35.93
N LYS A 452 10.98 2.07 36.48
CA LYS A 452 9.86 1.40 35.80
C LYS A 452 8.75 2.42 35.52
N LEU A 453 8.43 2.61 34.25
CA LEU A 453 7.31 3.47 33.85
C LEU A 453 6.00 2.67 33.87
N LYS A 454 4.93 3.30 34.35
CA LYS A 454 3.57 2.77 34.35
C LYS A 454 2.75 3.47 33.26
N LEU A 455 1.94 2.71 32.54
CA LEU A 455 0.97 3.24 31.60
C LEU A 455 -0.17 3.95 32.34
N CYS A 456 -0.73 5.00 31.73
CA CYS A 456 -1.98 5.59 32.20
C CYS A 456 -3.10 4.53 32.16
N ALA A 457 -3.82 4.34 33.26
CA ALA A 457 -4.87 3.33 33.36
C ALA A 457 -6.10 3.64 32.48
N GLY A 458 -6.32 4.91 32.11
CA GLY A 458 -7.39 5.33 31.20
C GLY A 458 -7.03 5.03 29.75
N CYS A 459 -6.24 5.90 29.12
CA CYS A 459 -5.96 5.79 27.69
C CYS A 459 -4.92 4.72 27.29
N ARG A 460 -4.07 4.26 28.22
CA ARG A 460 -2.92 3.36 27.92
C ARG A 460 -1.94 3.87 26.84
N LEU A 461 -1.96 5.16 26.51
CA LEU A 461 -1.09 5.76 25.47
C LEU A 461 0.21 6.39 26.03
N VAL A 462 0.16 6.94 27.25
CA VAL A 462 1.28 7.67 27.86
C VAL A 462 1.84 6.95 29.08
N HIS A 463 3.11 7.22 29.39
CA HIS A 463 3.85 6.60 30.48
C HIS A 463 4.18 7.62 31.59
N PHE A 464 4.18 7.15 32.84
CA PHE A 464 4.58 7.94 34.02
C PHE A 464 5.53 7.15 34.91
N CYS A 465 6.56 7.82 35.46
CA CYS A 465 7.51 7.17 36.37
C CYS A 465 6.99 7.08 37.83
N SER A 466 5.97 7.87 38.18
CA SER A 466 5.32 7.85 39.50
C SER A 466 3.89 8.39 39.41
N VAL A 467 3.11 8.15 40.48
CA VAL A 467 1.76 8.72 40.64
C VAL A 467 1.83 10.26 40.71
N ASP A 468 2.90 10.81 41.27
CA ASP A 468 3.08 12.27 41.34
C ASP A 468 3.28 12.88 39.95
N CYS A 469 4.07 12.24 39.08
CA CYS A 469 4.21 12.67 37.70
C CYS A 469 2.88 12.57 36.93
N GLN A 470 2.06 11.55 37.21
CA GLN A 470 0.73 11.43 36.63
C GLN A 470 -0.20 12.56 37.10
N ARG A 471 -0.22 12.87 38.40
CA ARG A 471 -1.03 13.97 38.97
C ARG A 471 -0.59 15.33 38.45
N ALA A 472 0.72 15.57 38.33
CA ALA A 472 1.26 16.82 37.81
C ALA A 472 0.95 17.04 36.33
N ALA A 473 0.99 15.97 35.52
CA ALA A 473 0.61 16.04 34.10
C ALA A 473 -0.91 16.03 33.87
N TRP A 474 -1.72 15.68 34.89
CA TRP A 474 -3.15 15.47 34.74
C TRP A 474 -3.91 16.65 34.13
N PRO A 475 -3.66 17.93 34.51
CA PRO A 475 -4.38 19.06 33.92
C PRO A 475 -4.24 19.16 32.39
N GLY A 476 -3.07 18.83 31.84
CA GLY A 476 -2.85 18.82 30.39
C GLY A 476 -3.19 17.49 29.71
N HIS A 477 -3.20 16.39 30.45
CA HIS A 477 -3.46 15.06 29.91
C HIS A 477 -4.95 14.67 29.91
N ARG A 478 -5.77 15.25 30.79
CA ARG A 478 -7.16 14.81 31.05
C ARG A 478 -8.02 14.70 29.79
N GLU A 479 -8.05 15.74 28.95
CA GLU A 479 -8.90 15.78 27.76
C GLU A 479 -8.50 14.69 26.75
N ALA A 480 -7.20 14.57 26.47
CA ALA A 480 -6.68 13.52 25.59
C ALA A 480 -6.91 12.11 26.15
N CYS A 481 -6.85 11.96 27.49
CA CYS A 481 -7.11 10.68 28.15
C CYS A 481 -8.58 10.24 27.99
N GLN A 482 -9.52 11.18 28.13
CA GLN A 482 -10.96 10.91 28.00
C GLN A 482 -11.35 10.57 26.56
N ALA A 483 -10.81 11.29 25.57
CA ALA A 483 -11.07 10.99 24.16
C ALA A 483 -10.62 9.56 23.79
N ALA A 484 -9.40 9.19 24.13
CA ALA A 484 -8.86 7.85 23.82
C ALA A 484 -9.52 6.72 24.63
N ALA A 485 -10.04 6.99 25.82
CA ALA A 485 -10.76 5.99 26.61
C ALA A 485 -12.15 5.68 26.04
N GLY A 486 -12.77 6.63 25.32
CA GLY A 486 -14.03 6.41 24.60
C GLY A 486 -13.85 5.43 23.45
N ASP A 487 -12.81 5.63 22.64
CA ASP A 487 -12.51 4.77 21.48
C ASP A 487 -12.22 3.31 21.87
N ALA A 488 -11.67 3.08 23.07
CA ALA A 488 -11.34 1.74 23.56
C ALA A 488 -12.52 1.00 24.24
N ALA A 489 -13.63 1.69 24.51
CA ALA A 489 -14.85 1.10 25.08
C ALA A 489 -15.89 0.74 24.01
N GLU A 490 -15.78 1.32 22.80
CA GLU A 490 -16.61 1.00 21.64
C GLU A 490 -16.01 -0.08 20.72
N ALA A 491 -14.72 -0.43 20.93
CA ALA A 491 -14.03 -1.55 20.30
C ALA A 491 -14.05 -2.79 21.20
#